data_AF-A0A1G6DBL6-F1
#
_entry.id   AF-A0A1G6DBL6-F1
#
_cell.length_a   1.000
_cell.length_b   1.000
_cell.length_c   1.000
_cell.angle_alpha   90.00
_cell.angle_beta   90.00
_cell.angle_gamma   90.00
#
_symmetry.space_group_name_H-M   'P 1'
#
loop_
_entity.id
_entity.type
_entity.pdbx_description
1 polymer ?
#
loop_
_entity_poly.entity_id
_entity_poly.type
_entity_poly.pdbx_seq_one_letter_code
_entity_poly.pdbx_strand_id
1 'polypeptide(L)'
;MLNKQYLKINVIAAMFSALAIAFAVSGCGTPTAKNNTGESESTSEKVEVSTDNTNESSTENTTEEYDNRVLYQSYLNNTLRVEGSYFLEKYQEMIDLYGELQAYYYDVDEDGEKELLINEPSYGFDIFDVKDGSVYLLTCGDGTSAFCSVYEGNGHTYISHSDFSHMGRQYQDLARYDAEGRIVEQMSIYAEYFDAEEDVYNENSDFTYNGKPITMQEYESYMDTYKFVDPDVMEKAVFDMPAPTAKAKTDYNLYEEYYTIVDQADPLKWDGFQLIDLDEDGTPELFATCTNENRPDPGIQPYMIVGYNDQGVVMNDDLGDGVASAGGYRGTLYYLPGTGKLLDSAIQAPLGLPSDTIYEMKDGSINYTQYGGFDVTEYPDDDDYNSWDPMEHGEWNWMNEPVSEDEYKQKFLEATENTSGIAMSEIDYMDKESMLKKLKELM
;
A
#
# COMPACT_ATOMS: atom_id res chain seq x y z
N MET A 1 8.33 53.29 -8.46
CA MET A 1 8.12 52.42 -7.27
C MET A 1 7.01 51.46 -7.67
N LEU A 2 7.19 50.35 -8.40
CA LEU A 2 8.18 49.25 -8.40
C LEU A 2 8.18 48.46 -7.08
N ASN A 3 7.22 47.54 -6.96
CA ASN A 3 7.30 46.24 -6.27
C ASN A 3 6.72 45.22 -7.26
N LYS A 4 7.55 44.67 -8.16
CA LYS A 4 8.08 43.28 -8.11
C LYS A 4 6.96 42.25 -7.89
N GLN A 5 6.35 41.77 -8.99
CA GLN A 5 6.70 40.49 -9.65
C GLN A 5 6.60 39.29 -8.69
N TYR A 6 5.39 38.73 -8.57
CA TYR A 6 5.24 37.32 -8.25
C TYR A 6 5.64 36.54 -9.52
N LEU A 7 6.85 36.03 -9.47
CA LEU A 7 7.45 35.20 -10.49
C LEU A 7 6.78 33.82 -10.40
N LYS A 8 6.23 33.39 -11.54
CA LYS A 8 5.71 32.05 -11.82
C LYS A 8 6.59 30.97 -11.18
N ILE A 9 6.03 30.20 -10.24
CA ILE A 9 6.45 28.82 -10.04
C ILE A 9 5.61 28.02 -11.04
N ASN A 10 6.27 27.54 -12.09
CA ASN A 10 5.70 26.52 -12.96
C ASN A 10 5.69 25.22 -12.15
N VAL A 11 4.66 24.99 -11.36
CA VAL A 11 4.28 23.62 -11.03
C VAL A 11 3.69 23.06 -12.31
N ILE A 12 4.40 22.14 -12.96
CA ILE A 12 3.80 21.30 -13.99
C ILE A 12 2.82 20.40 -13.23
N ALA A 13 1.62 20.91 -12.98
CA ALA A 13 0.47 20.10 -12.63
C ALA A 13 0.15 19.26 -13.87
N ALA A 14 0.61 18.02 -13.88
CA ALA A 14 0.02 17.02 -14.74
C ALA A 14 -1.44 16.87 -14.27
N MET A 15 -2.37 17.35 -15.10
CA MET A 15 -3.80 17.12 -14.89
C MET A 15 -4.04 15.61 -14.88
N PHE A 16 -4.46 15.08 -13.73
CA PHE A 16 -5.15 13.80 -13.69
C PHE A 16 -6.57 14.05 -13.18
N SER A 17 -7.52 13.78 -14.08
CA SER A 17 -8.94 13.73 -13.80
C SER A 17 -9.20 12.69 -12.72
N ALA A 18 -9.92 13.10 -11.67
CA ALA A 18 -10.40 12.25 -10.60
C ALA A 18 -11.06 10.98 -11.16
N LEU A 19 -10.44 9.84 -10.92
CA LEU A 19 -11.07 8.54 -10.95
C LEU A 19 -11.03 8.05 -9.51
N ALA A 20 -12.17 8.12 -8.82
CA ALA A 20 -12.30 7.59 -7.47
C ALA A 20 -12.26 6.06 -7.56
N ILE A 21 -11.09 5.48 -7.30
CA ILE A 21 -10.92 4.04 -7.08
C ILE A 21 -10.81 3.84 -5.57
N ALA A 22 -11.75 3.09 -5.00
CA ALA A 22 -11.74 2.73 -3.60
C ALA A 22 -10.73 1.60 -3.35
N PHE A 23 -9.50 1.94 -2.98
CA PHE A 23 -8.50 0.96 -2.52
C PHE A 23 -8.65 0.70 -1.01
N ALA A 24 -8.47 -0.56 -0.59
CA ALA A 24 -8.34 -0.91 0.83
C ALA A 24 -6.93 -0.58 1.30
N VAL A 25 -6.88 0.03 2.47
CA VAL A 25 -5.68 0.48 3.15
C VAL A 25 -5.09 -0.68 3.94
N SER A 26 -3.87 -1.11 3.64
CA SER A 26 -3.05 -1.84 4.62
C SER A 26 -2.17 -0.82 5.34
N GLY A 27 -2.74 -0.18 6.37
CA GLY A 27 -2.05 0.85 7.14
C GLY A 27 -0.81 0.29 7.83
N CYS A 28 0.32 0.97 7.67
CA CYS A 28 1.52 0.75 8.48
C CYS A 28 1.20 1.10 9.95
N GLY A 29 1.30 0.12 10.85
CA GLY A 29 1.05 0.33 12.28
C GLY A 29 2.11 1.23 12.92
N THR A 30 1.69 2.40 13.43
CA THR A 30 2.52 3.23 14.32
C THR A 30 2.82 2.52 15.65
N PRO A 31 4.08 2.44 16.12
CA PRO A 31 4.39 1.89 17.44
C PRO A 31 4.00 2.88 18.55
N THR A 32 3.12 2.47 19.45
CA THR A 32 2.83 3.22 20.69
C THR A 32 3.89 2.91 21.76
N ALA A 33 4.71 3.90 22.10
CA ALA A 33 5.68 3.81 23.18
C ALA A 33 5.00 3.69 24.57
N LYS A 34 5.15 2.55 25.24
CA LYS A 34 4.80 2.38 26.66
C LYS A 34 6.02 2.64 27.55
N ASN A 35 5.97 3.74 28.28
CA ASN A 35 6.88 4.04 29.39
C ASN A 35 6.74 3.02 30.51
N ASN A 36 7.85 2.39 30.93
CA ASN A 36 7.97 1.75 32.24
C ASN A 36 9.31 2.12 32.88
N THR A 37 9.25 3.02 33.85
CA THR A 37 10.26 3.26 34.87
C THR A 37 10.32 2.10 35.87
N GLY A 38 11.52 1.59 36.14
CA GLY A 38 11.80 0.69 37.27
C GLY A 38 13.28 0.33 37.36
N GLU A 39 13.98 0.93 38.34
CA GLU A 39 15.35 0.60 38.77
C GLU A 39 15.51 -0.90 39.11
N SER A 40 16.68 -1.52 38.82
CA SER A 40 17.74 -1.70 39.83
C SER A 40 18.88 -2.63 39.37
N GLU A 41 20.08 -2.31 39.84
CA GLU A 41 21.23 -3.18 40.19
C GLU A 41 22.09 -3.85 39.09
N SER A 42 23.16 -3.13 38.72
CA SER A 42 24.57 -3.50 38.94
C SER A 42 24.89 -4.96 39.30
N THR A 43 25.71 -5.61 38.48
CA THR A 43 27.03 -6.11 38.96
C THR A 43 27.98 -6.40 37.80
N SER A 44 29.20 -5.90 37.97
CA SER A 44 30.39 -6.11 37.15
C SER A 44 30.95 -7.52 37.28
N GLU A 45 31.56 -8.05 36.22
CA GLU A 45 32.79 -8.83 36.39
C GLU A 45 33.74 -8.67 35.20
N LYS A 46 35.01 -8.47 35.56
CA LYS A 46 36.15 -8.08 34.75
C LYS A 46 37.08 -9.30 34.68
N VAL A 47 37.54 -9.70 33.49
CA VAL A 47 38.68 -10.61 33.38
C VAL A 47 39.71 -10.03 32.42
N GLU A 48 40.91 -9.81 32.97
CA GLU A 48 42.10 -9.25 32.33
C GLU A 48 42.93 -10.31 31.58
N VAL A 49 43.29 -9.95 30.35
CA VAL A 49 44.62 -9.94 29.71
C VAL A 49 45.63 -11.08 29.99
N SER A 50 46.13 -11.67 28.90
CA SER A 50 47.53 -12.14 28.79
C SER A 50 48.12 -11.71 27.44
N THR A 51 49.31 -11.10 27.50
CA THR A 51 50.10 -10.50 26.41
C THR A 51 51.25 -11.40 25.90
N ASP A 52 51.86 -10.93 24.80
CA ASP A 52 53.14 -11.29 24.12
C ASP A 52 53.04 -12.25 22.91
N ASN A 53 53.63 -12.01 21.74
CA ASN A 53 54.43 -10.89 21.22
C ASN A 53 54.52 -10.97 19.68
N THR A 54 54.48 -9.78 19.03
CA THR A 54 55.11 -9.37 17.76
C THR A 54 55.07 -10.25 16.50
N ASN A 55 54.40 -9.74 15.45
CA ASN A 55 55.07 -9.51 14.16
C ASN A 55 54.36 -8.37 13.41
N GLU A 56 55.10 -7.31 13.10
CA GLU A 56 54.67 -6.26 12.17
C GLU A 56 54.44 -6.88 10.79
N SER A 57 53.20 -6.79 10.30
CA SER A 57 52.91 -6.78 8.88
C SER A 57 51.77 -5.80 8.68
N SER A 58 52.06 -4.75 7.93
CA SER A 58 51.10 -3.79 7.40
C SER A 58 49.95 -4.53 6.70
N THR A 59 48.76 -4.47 7.28
CA THR A 59 47.51 -4.70 6.57
C THR A 59 46.60 -3.55 6.93
N GLU A 60 46.40 -2.66 5.96
CA GLU A 60 45.25 -1.77 5.93
C GLU A 60 44.01 -2.64 6.19
N ASN A 61 43.31 -2.39 7.29
CA ASN A 61 41.94 -2.84 7.45
C ASN A 61 41.11 -1.97 6.51
N THR A 62 41.02 -2.35 5.24
CA THR A 62 39.87 -1.99 4.42
C THR A 62 38.69 -2.73 5.01
N THR A 63 37.89 -2.04 5.82
CA THR A 63 36.49 -2.42 6.05
C THR A 63 35.86 -2.58 4.66
N GLU A 64 35.49 -3.81 4.31
CA GLU A 64 34.67 -4.10 3.14
C GLU A 64 33.34 -3.37 3.36
N GLU A 65 33.22 -2.21 2.71
CA GLU A 65 31.95 -1.54 2.44
C GLU A 65 31.06 -2.57 1.73
N TYR A 66 30.08 -3.12 2.45
CA TYR A 66 29.08 -3.99 1.86
C TYR A 66 28.27 -3.09 0.92
N ASP A 67 28.56 -3.17 -0.38
CA ASP A 67 27.87 -2.34 -1.36
C ASP A 67 26.42 -2.81 -1.50
N ASN A 68 25.52 -2.26 -0.66
CA ASN A 68 24.07 -2.51 -0.67
C ASN A 68 23.47 -2.33 -2.08
N ARG A 69 24.13 -1.55 -2.94
CA ARG A 69 23.75 -1.39 -4.35
C ARG A 69 23.67 -2.71 -5.11
N VAL A 70 24.48 -3.71 -4.77
CA VAL A 70 24.39 -5.03 -5.40
C VAL A 70 23.03 -5.68 -5.12
N LEU A 71 22.52 -5.54 -3.89
CA LEU A 71 21.22 -6.07 -3.50
C LEU A 71 20.09 -5.26 -4.16
N TYR A 72 20.17 -3.93 -4.12
CA TYR A 72 19.21 -3.06 -4.81
C TYR A 72 19.16 -3.33 -6.32
N GLN A 73 20.31 -3.47 -6.96
CA GLN A 73 20.40 -3.80 -8.37
C GLN A 73 19.81 -5.19 -8.66
N SER A 74 20.00 -6.15 -7.76
CA SER A 74 19.38 -7.48 -7.90
C SER A 74 17.85 -7.40 -7.83
N TYR A 75 17.30 -6.52 -6.99
CA TYR A 75 15.85 -6.25 -6.95
C TYR A 75 15.38 -5.57 -8.24
N LEU A 76 15.99 -4.45 -8.65
CA LEU A 76 15.67 -3.73 -9.89
C LEU A 76 15.77 -4.61 -11.14
N ASN A 77 16.71 -5.56 -11.16
CA ASN A 77 16.87 -6.52 -12.27
C ASN A 77 15.89 -7.70 -12.21
N ASN A 78 14.91 -7.68 -11.31
CA ASN A 78 13.91 -8.74 -11.14
C ASN A 78 14.51 -10.10 -10.72
N THR A 79 15.63 -10.10 -10.00
CA THR A 79 16.35 -11.33 -9.57
C THR A 79 16.34 -11.58 -8.06
N LEU A 80 15.95 -10.59 -7.27
CA LEU A 80 15.77 -10.68 -5.82
C LEU A 80 14.30 -10.41 -5.51
N ARG A 81 13.69 -11.19 -4.60
CA ARG A 81 12.38 -10.87 -4.02
C ARG A 81 12.57 -9.95 -2.81
N VAL A 82 11.73 -8.94 -2.69
CA VAL A 82 11.65 -8.02 -1.54
C VAL A 82 10.19 -7.99 -1.09
N GLU A 83 9.94 -8.17 0.20
CA GLU A 83 8.58 -8.31 0.75
C GLU A 83 7.72 -9.33 -0.02
N GLY A 84 8.33 -10.45 -0.43
CA GLY A 84 7.64 -11.55 -1.13
C GLY A 84 7.45 -11.35 -2.64
N SER A 85 7.75 -10.19 -3.22
CA SER A 85 7.55 -9.90 -4.65
C SER A 85 8.84 -9.58 -5.38
N TYR A 86 8.94 -9.93 -6.67
CA TYR A 86 9.96 -9.35 -7.55
C TYR A 86 9.56 -7.94 -8.00
N PHE A 87 10.52 -7.17 -8.53
CA PHE A 87 10.27 -5.80 -9.01
C PHE A 87 9.14 -5.73 -10.04
N LEU A 88 9.13 -6.58 -11.07
CA LEU A 88 8.06 -6.57 -12.07
C LEU A 88 6.73 -7.04 -11.49
N GLU A 89 6.71 -8.03 -10.60
CA GLU A 89 5.47 -8.44 -9.93
C GLU A 89 4.83 -7.26 -9.18
N LYS A 90 5.64 -6.39 -8.57
CA LYS A 90 5.15 -5.21 -7.84
C LYS A 90 4.77 -4.04 -8.76
N TYR A 91 5.53 -3.79 -9.82
CA TYR A 91 5.45 -2.54 -10.57
C TYR A 91 4.94 -2.68 -12.02
N GLN A 92 4.63 -3.88 -12.51
CA GLN A 92 4.23 -4.09 -13.91
C GLN A 92 3.02 -3.26 -14.31
N GLU A 93 2.00 -3.16 -13.44
CA GLU A 93 0.80 -2.36 -13.73
C GLU A 93 1.16 -0.88 -13.92
N MET A 94 1.98 -0.31 -13.03
CA MET A 94 2.42 1.07 -13.14
C MET A 94 3.29 1.30 -14.38
N ILE A 95 4.10 0.31 -14.74
CA ILE A 95 4.91 0.35 -15.95
C ILE A 95 4.02 0.32 -17.21
N ASP A 96 2.98 -0.49 -17.22
CA ASP A 96 2.06 -0.60 -18.34
C ASP A 96 1.22 0.67 -18.52
N LEU A 97 0.84 1.33 -17.42
CA LEU A 97 0.06 2.56 -17.41
C LEU A 97 0.90 3.80 -17.74
N TYR A 98 2.08 3.93 -17.13
CA TYR A 98 2.86 5.17 -17.11
C TYR A 98 4.22 5.07 -17.83
N GLY A 99 4.65 3.87 -18.20
CA GLY A 99 5.92 3.61 -18.88
C GLY A 99 7.07 3.35 -17.92
N GLU A 100 8.28 3.80 -18.28
CA GLU A 100 9.48 3.53 -17.46
C GLU A 100 9.41 4.23 -16.09
N LEU A 101 9.56 3.45 -15.03
CA LEU A 101 9.74 3.98 -13.68
C LEU A 101 11.14 4.57 -13.51
N GLN A 102 11.24 5.56 -12.63
CA GLN A 102 12.51 6.17 -12.25
C GLN A 102 12.92 5.67 -10.87
N ALA A 103 14.21 5.41 -10.69
CA ALA A 103 14.76 5.05 -9.38
C ALA A 103 16.00 5.89 -9.07
N TYR A 104 16.23 6.09 -7.77
CA TYR A 104 17.24 7.00 -7.24
C TYR A 104 17.94 6.39 -6.02
N TYR A 105 19.12 6.89 -5.71
CA TYR A 105 19.87 6.63 -4.49
C TYR A 105 20.01 7.93 -3.70
N TYR A 106 19.58 7.91 -2.45
CA TYR A 106 19.65 9.06 -1.55
C TYR A 106 19.71 8.59 -0.10
N ASP A 107 20.56 9.24 0.70
CA ASP A 107 20.79 8.95 2.12
C ASP A 107 19.65 9.59 2.94
N VAL A 108 18.65 8.79 3.33
CA VAL A 108 17.42 9.26 4.00
C VAL A 108 17.49 9.17 5.52
N ASP A 109 18.40 8.36 6.08
CA ASP A 109 18.54 8.16 7.54
C ASP A 109 19.85 8.72 8.13
N GLU A 110 20.67 9.36 7.28
CA GLU A 110 21.89 10.07 7.63
C GLU A 110 23.02 9.16 8.16
N ASP A 111 23.01 7.87 7.80
CA ASP A 111 24.03 6.91 8.23
C ASP A 111 25.26 6.82 7.30
N GLY A 112 25.16 7.44 6.12
CA GLY A 112 26.21 7.52 5.09
C GLY A 112 26.11 6.43 4.02
N GLU A 113 25.20 5.47 4.16
CA GLU A 113 24.72 4.57 3.12
C GLU A 113 23.60 5.28 2.34
N LYS A 114 23.22 4.75 1.17
CA LYS A 114 22.17 5.36 0.36
C LYS A 114 21.09 4.35 0.07
N GLU A 115 19.87 4.72 0.36
CA GLU A 115 18.69 3.90 0.17
C GLU A 115 18.25 3.93 -1.28
N LEU A 116 17.52 2.90 -1.70
CA LEU A 116 16.90 2.86 -3.02
C LEU A 116 15.51 3.51 -2.95
N LEU A 117 15.27 4.53 -3.77
CA LEU A 117 13.99 5.21 -3.89
C LEU A 117 13.41 4.92 -5.27
N ILE A 118 12.27 4.23 -5.35
CA ILE A 118 11.54 4.00 -6.60
C ILE A 118 10.41 5.03 -6.68
N ASN A 119 10.41 5.86 -7.72
CA ASN A 119 9.40 6.89 -7.94
C ASN A 119 8.15 6.28 -8.57
N GLU A 120 7.11 6.09 -7.77
CA GLU A 120 5.78 5.68 -8.19
C GLU A 120 4.95 6.93 -8.58
N PRO A 121 4.35 6.96 -9.79
CA PRO A 121 3.66 8.13 -10.30
C PRO A 121 2.52 8.68 -9.44
N SER A 122 1.86 7.85 -8.64
CA SER A 122 0.62 8.19 -7.95
C SER A 122 0.84 8.63 -6.49
N TYR A 123 1.78 8.00 -5.78
CA TYR A 123 1.97 8.11 -4.34
C TYR A 123 3.40 8.43 -3.92
N GLY A 124 4.29 8.73 -4.87
CA GLY A 124 5.64 9.20 -4.61
C GLY A 124 6.63 8.04 -4.43
N PHE A 125 7.53 8.12 -3.46
CA PHE A 125 8.60 7.13 -3.34
C PHE A 125 8.19 5.89 -2.54
N ASP A 126 8.52 4.72 -3.10
CA ASP A 126 8.82 3.53 -2.31
C ASP A 126 10.31 3.57 -1.93
N ILE A 127 10.60 3.56 -0.63
CA ILE A 127 11.95 3.72 -0.09
C ILE A 127 12.40 2.39 0.53
N PHE A 128 13.54 1.87 0.07
CA PHE A 128 14.08 0.58 0.46
C PHE A 128 15.46 0.72 1.08
N ASP A 129 15.65 -0.03 2.16
CA ASP A 129 16.87 -0.04 2.95
C ASP A 129 17.39 -1.50 3.08
N VAL A 130 18.62 -1.69 3.56
CA VAL A 130 19.23 -2.99 3.80
C VAL A 130 19.45 -3.19 5.28
N LYS A 131 18.88 -4.28 5.80
CA LYS A 131 19.10 -4.71 7.18
C LYS A 131 19.52 -6.16 7.20
N ASP A 132 20.60 -6.44 7.93
CA ASP A 132 21.17 -7.78 8.06
C ASP A 132 21.42 -8.47 6.70
N GLY A 133 21.83 -7.68 5.69
CA GLY A 133 22.10 -8.16 4.32
C GLY A 133 20.87 -8.48 3.49
N SER A 134 19.68 -8.03 3.91
CA SER A 134 18.42 -8.21 3.19
C SER A 134 17.78 -6.86 2.90
N VAL A 135 17.31 -6.67 1.66
CA VAL A 135 16.54 -5.47 1.29
C VAL A 135 15.15 -5.58 1.90
N TYR A 136 14.67 -4.50 2.50
CA TYR A 136 13.32 -4.37 3.01
C TYR A 136 12.73 -3.02 2.62
N LEU A 137 11.40 -2.92 2.62
CA LEU A 137 10.71 -1.65 2.40
C LEU A 137 10.74 -0.83 3.70
N LEU A 138 11.44 0.30 3.71
CA LEU A 138 11.50 1.21 4.85
C LEU A 138 10.17 1.96 5.02
N THR A 139 9.68 2.57 3.94
CA THR A 139 8.39 3.25 3.89
C THR A 139 7.96 3.53 2.45
N CYS A 140 6.67 3.82 2.24
CA CYS A 140 6.08 4.12 0.94
C CYS A 140 4.96 5.14 1.07
N GLY A 141 4.42 5.60 -0.06
CA GLY A 141 3.16 6.35 -0.07
C GLY A 141 1.99 5.48 0.39
N ASP A 142 0.94 6.13 0.88
CA ASP A 142 -0.31 5.47 1.27
C ASP A 142 -1.42 5.99 0.35
N GLY A 143 -2.11 5.06 -0.33
CA GLY A 143 -3.17 5.31 -1.31
C GLY A 143 -4.35 6.15 -0.82
N THR A 144 -4.38 6.47 0.47
CA THR A 144 -5.33 7.39 1.12
C THR A 144 -4.79 8.80 1.32
N SER A 145 -4.12 9.32 0.29
CA SER A 145 -3.71 10.72 0.16
C SER A 145 -2.34 11.08 0.75
N ALA A 146 -1.48 10.11 1.09
CA ALA A 146 -0.14 10.39 1.58
C ALA A 146 0.90 10.20 0.45
N PHE A 147 1.31 11.30 -0.18
CA PHE A 147 2.42 11.31 -1.12
C PHE A 147 3.74 11.21 -0.34
N CYS A 148 4.52 10.15 -0.58
CA CYS A 148 5.81 9.92 0.05
C CYS A 148 6.92 10.68 -0.70
N SER A 149 7.66 11.51 0.01
CA SER A 149 8.67 12.41 -0.58
C SER A 149 9.80 12.70 0.39
N VAL A 150 10.93 13.21 -0.10
CA VAL A 150 12.08 13.56 0.75
C VAL A 150 12.15 15.07 0.96
N TYR A 151 12.41 15.49 2.19
CA TYR A 151 12.55 16.88 2.60
C TYR A 151 13.83 17.10 3.39
N GLU A 152 14.44 18.27 3.22
CA GLU A 152 15.54 18.73 4.06
C GLU A 152 15.08 19.93 4.90
N GLY A 153 15.44 19.95 6.18
CA GLY A 153 15.15 21.09 7.06
C GLY A 153 15.94 21.00 8.36
N ASN A 154 16.29 22.15 8.94
CA ASN A 154 17.07 22.21 10.19
C ASN A 154 18.39 21.42 10.19
N GLY A 155 18.97 21.16 9.01
CA GLY A 155 20.19 20.40 8.85
C GLY A 155 20.01 18.88 8.89
N HIS A 156 18.77 18.40 8.75
CA HIS A 156 18.42 16.99 8.71
C HIS A 156 17.60 16.63 7.48
N THR A 157 17.67 15.35 7.11
CA THR A 157 16.78 14.72 6.13
C THR A 157 15.53 14.17 6.82
N TYR A 158 14.38 14.32 6.16
CA TYR A 158 13.09 13.81 6.59
C TYR A 158 12.40 13.10 5.42
N ILE A 159 11.71 12.01 5.73
CA ILE A 159 10.72 11.43 4.83
C ILE A 159 9.38 12.07 5.17
N SER A 160 8.70 12.60 4.16
CA SER A 160 7.43 13.31 4.25
C SER A 160 6.30 12.45 3.71
N HIS A 161 5.25 12.30 4.50
CA HIS A 161 3.93 11.81 4.08
C HIS A 161 2.99 13.02 4.06
N SER A 162 2.54 13.42 2.88
CA SER A 162 1.81 14.68 2.72
C SER A 162 0.63 14.60 1.77
N ASP A 163 -0.38 15.41 2.06
CA ASP A 163 -1.53 15.67 1.20
C ASP A 163 -1.65 17.18 0.96
N PHE A 164 -1.42 17.57 -0.29
CA PHE A 164 -1.65 18.94 -0.76
C PHE A 164 -2.70 19.00 -1.86
N SER A 165 -3.33 17.87 -2.20
CA SER A 165 -4.26 17.77 -3.32
C SER A 165 -5.73 17.79 -2.91
N HIS A 166 -6.04 17.49 -1.64
CA HIS A 166 -7.42 17.44 -1.17
C HIS A 166 -7.97 18.82 -0.82
N MET A 167 -9.26 19.00 -1.07
CA MET A 167 -10.00 20.21 -0.70
C MET A 167 -10.18 20.28 0.83
N GLY A 168 -10.14 21.49 1.37
CA GLY A 168 -10.44 21.80 2.76
C GLY A 168 -9.36 21.43 3.78
N ARG A 169 -8.29 20.72 3.39
CA ARG A 169 -7.17 20.40 4.28
C ARG A 169 -5.85 20.27 3.54
N GLN A 170 -4.76 20.56 4.25
CA GLN A 170 -3.40 20.20 3.84
C GLN A 170 -2.64 19.65 5.03
N TYR A 171 -1.82 18.64 4.78
CA TYR A 171 -0.93 18.13 5.81
C TYR A 171 0.42 17.70 5.28
N GLN A 172 1.38 17.77 6.18
CA GLN A 172 2.72 17.27 6.02
C GLN A 172 3.19 16.65 7.33
N ASP A 173 3.33 15.34 7.32
CA ASP A 173 4.00 14.59 8.37
C ASP A 173 5.44 14.33 7.94
N LEU A 174 6.40 14.70 8.79
CA LEU A 174 7.83 14.52 8.55
C LEU A 174 8.38 13.57 9.61
N ALA A 175 9.04 12.51 9.17
CA ALA A 175 9.70 11.53 10.02
C ALA A 175 11.19 11.46 9.69
N ARG A 176 12.03 11.45 10.72
CA ARG A 176 13.47 11.18 10.62
C ARG A 176 13.75 9.77 11.08
N TYR A 177 14.56 9.06 10.31
CA TYR A 177 14.93 7.68 10.58
C TYR A 177 16.37 7.60 11.10
N ASP A 178 16.70 6.52 11.79
CA ASP A 178 18.08 6.12 12.09
C ASP A 178 18.47 4.92 11.22
N ALA A 179 19.76 4.59 11.22
CA ALA A 179 20.38 3.45 10.52
C ALA A 179 19.74 2.07 10.78
N GLU A 180 18.85 1.95 11.77
CA GLU A 180 18.11 0.71 12.03
C GLU A 180 16.68 0.73 11.46
N GLY A 181 16.33 1.78 10.71
CA GLY A 181 15.01 2.04 10.15
C GLY A 181 13.99 2.54 11.16
N ARG A 182 14.42 3.11 12.31
CA ARG A 182 13.49 3.53 13.37
C ARG A 182 13.25 5.04 13.31
N ILE A 183 12.00 5.43 13.52
CA ILE A 183 11.66 6.85 13.64
C ILE A 183 12.25 7.41 14.95
N VAL A 184 13.15 8.38 14.81
CA VAL A 184 13.83 9.07 15.91
C VAL A 184 13.31 10.49 16.14
N GLU A 185 12.58 11.04 15.16
CA GLU A 185 11.87 12.31 15.26
C GLU A 185 10.65 12.27 14.35
N GLN A 186 9.53 12.86 14.81
CA GLN A 186 8.33 13.01 14.00
C GLN A 186 7.68 14.36 14.28
N MET A 187 7.17 15.00 13.23
CA MET A 187 6.40 16.21 13.32
C MET A 187 5.28 16.25 12.28
N SER A 188 4.20 16.95 12.62
CA SER A 188 3.00 17.12 11.80
C SER A 188 2.69 18.59 11.66
N ILE A 189 2.57 19.07 10.43
CA ILE A 189 2.19 20.44 10.07
C ILE A 189 0.86 20.34 9.31
N TYR A 190 -0.17 21.04 9.79
CA TYR A 190 -1.53 20.84 9.32
C TYR A 190 -2.28 22.17 9.14
N ALA A 191 -3.11 22.26 8.11
CA ALA A 191 -4.04 23.34 7.87
C ALA A 191 -5.44 22.81 7.52
N GLU A 192 -6.48 23.28 8.21
CA GLU A 192 -7.89 23.02 7.92
C GLU A 192 -8.59 24.29 7.50
N TYR A 193 -9.33 24.20 6.40
CA TYR A 193 -9.99 25.33 5.78
C TYR A 193 -11.26 24.90 5.02
N PHE A 194 -11.97 23.88 5.51
CA PHE A 194 -13.24 23.42 4.96
C PHE A 194 -14.29 24.53 4.76
N ASP A 195 -14.25 25.56 5.60
CA ASP A 195 -15.16 26.71 5.54
C ASP A 195 -14.68 27.84 4.60
N ALA A 196 -13.55 27.67 3.90
CA ALA A 196 -13.01 28.69 3.01
C ALA A 196 -13.68 28.66 1.63
N GLU A 197 -14.17 29.82 1.16
CA GLU A 197 -14.89 29.93 -0.13
C GLU A 197 -14.03 29.55 -1.36
N GLU A 198 -12.72 29.77 -1.31
CA GLU A 198 -11.80 29.55 -2.44
C GLU A 198 -11.00 28.24 -2.35
N ASP A 199 -11.30 27.36 -1.40
CA ASP A 199 -10.56 26.11 -1.15
C ASP A 199 -9.04 26.33 -0.98
N VAL A 200 -8.69 27.45 -0.36
CA VAL A 200 -7.33 27.82 0.01
C VAL A 200 -7.38 28.36 1.43
N TYR A 201 -6.41 27.97 2.27
CA TYR A 201 -6.32 28.49 3.62
C TYR A 201 -6.16 30.02 3.64
N ASN A 202 -6.68 30.64 4.69
CA ASN A 202 -6.55 32.06 4.94
C ASN A 202 -6.33 32.32 6.44
N GLU A 203 -6.32 33.60 6.85
CA GLU A 203 -6.07 33.98 8.24
C GLU A 203 -7.10 33.45 9.27
N ASN A 204 -8.26 33.00 8.80
CA ASN A 204 -9.31 32.40 9.63
C ASN A 204 -9.28 30.86 9.64
N SER A 205 -8.37 30.24 8.90
CA SER A 205 -8.18 28.79 8.89
C SER A 205 -7.54 28.30 10.18
N ASP A 206 -7.75 27.02 10.48
CA ASP A 206 -7.16 26.37 11.64
C ASP A 206 -5.82 25.75 11.27
N PHE A 207 -4.76 26.10 12.00
CA PHE A 207 -3.42 25.59 11.76
C PHE A 207 -2.90 24.88 12.99
N THR A 208 -2.23 23.74 12.81
CA THR A 208 -1.60 23.03 13.93
C THR A 208 -0.18 22.56 13.62
N TYR A 209 0.64 22.53 14.67
CA TYR A 209 1.95 21.87 14.68
C TYR A 209 1.97 20.85 15.82
N ASN A 210 2.17 19.57 15.50
CA ASN A 210 2.08 18.45 16.44
C ASN A 210 0.78 18.49 17.26
N GLY A 211 -0.34 18.78 16.60
CA GLY A 211 -1.68 18.91 17.20
C GLY A 211 -1.87 20.13 18.10
N LYS A 212 -0.90 21.05 18.16
CA LYS A 212 -1.04 22.31 18.91
C LYS A 212 -1.41 23.44 17.96
N PRO A 213 -2.41 24.28 18.30
CA PRO A 213 -2.77 25.44 17.50
C PRO A 213 -1.58 26.39 17.30
N ILE A 214 -1.42 26.86 16.07
CA ILE A 214 -0.42 27.86 15.67
C ILE A 214 -1.10 28.95 14.83
N THR A 215 -0.39 30.05 14.59
CA THR A 215 -0.82 31.07 13.64
C THR A 215 -0.50 30.68 12.19
N MET A 216 -1.19 31.27 11.22
CA MET A 216 -0.86 31.14 9.79
C MET A 216 0.62 31.48 9.50
N GLN A 217 1.17 32.50 10.14
CA GLN A 217 2.58 32.90 9.97
C GLN A 217 3.55 31.83 10.47
N GLU A 218 3.22 31.14 11.56
CA GLU A 218 4.01 30.01 12.06
C GLU A 218 3.89 28.82 11.11
N TYR A 219 2.69 28.51 10.61
CA TYR A 219 2.47 27.48 9.60
C TYR A 219 3.33 27.72 8.35
N GLU A 220 3.23 28.91 7.75
CA GLU A 220 4.04 29.30 6.59
C GLU A 220 5.54 29.23 6.89
N SER A 221 5.96 29.58 8.11
CA SER A 221 7.37 29.46 8.52
C SER A 221 7.83 28.00 8.62
N TYR A 222 6.98 27.07 9.07
CA TYR A 222 7.32 25.64 9.08
C TYR A 222 7.40 25.10 7.66
N MET A 223 6.43 25.41 6.81
CA MET A 223 6.44 25.05 5.39
C MET A 223 7.64 25.66 4.64
N ASP A 224 8.14 26.83 5.08
CA ASP A 224 9.35 27.43 4.52
C ASP A 224 10.63 26.76 5.05
N THR A 225 10.60 26.17 6.24
CA THR A 225 11.77 25.54 6.87
C THR A 225 12.12 24.19 6.24
N TYR A 226 11.11 23.38 5.95
CA TYR A 226 11.28 22.06 5.36
C TYR A 226 11.08 22.14 3.85
N LYS A 227 12.13 21.81 3.09
CA LYS A 227 12.15 21.94 1.63
C LYS A 227 12.15 20.58 0.96
N PHE A 228 11.24 20.42 0.02
CA PHE A 228 11.22 19.27 -0.87
C PHE A 228 12.57 19.12 -1.58
N VAL A 229 13.12 17.91 -1.54
CA VAL A 229 14.31 17.53 -2.29
C VAL A 229 13.88 17.10 -3.68
N ASP A 230 14.27 17.89 -4.69
CA ASP A 230 13.99 17.58 -6.08
C ASP A 230 14.69 16.26 -6.49
N PRO A 231 13.96 15.25 -6.99
CA PRO A 231 14.56 13.99 -7.43
C PRO A 231 15.70 14.17 -8.46
N ASP A 232 15.69 15.26 -9.23
CA ASP A 232 16.76 15.57 -10.19
C ASP A 232 18.12 15.86 -9.53
N VAL A 233 18.18 16.15 -8.23
CA VAL A 233 19.43 16.28 -7.48
C VAL A 233 19.92 14.96 -6.89
N MET A 234 19.08 13.92 -6.87
CA MET A 234 19.41 12.60 -6.35
C MET A 234 20.26 11.82 -7.36
N GLU A 235 21.01 10.82 -6.88
CA GLU A 235 21.78 9.96 -7.77
C GLU A 235 20.84 8.98 -8.48
N LYS A 236 20.73 9.05 -9.81
CA LYS A 236 19.85 8.12 -10.55
C LYS A 236 20.37 6.69 -10.48
N ALA A 237 19.51 5.75 -10.11
CA ALA A 237 19.75 4.33 -10.27
C ALA A 237 19.60 3.97 -11.75
N VAL A 238 20.63 3.35 -12.33
CA VAL A 238 20.63 2.94 -13.73
C VAL A 238 20.28 1.47 -13.80
N PHE A 239 19.10 1.16 -14.32
CA PHE A 239 18.69 -0.20 -14.63
C PHE A 239 18.01 -0.21 -15.99
N ASP A 240 18.27 -1.25 -16.77
CA ASP A 240 17.42 -1.53 -17.93
C ASP A 240 16.13 -2.13 -17.38
N MET A 241 14.97 -1.64 -17.82
CA MET A 241 13.71 -2.31 -17.44
C MET A 241 13.84 -3.79 -17.80
N PRO A 242 13.73 -4.69 -16.80
CA PRO A 242 13.83 -6.10 -17.09
C PRO A 242 12.73 -6.44 -18.09
N ALA A 243 13.10 -7.07 -19.20
CA ALA A 243 12.09 -7.64 -20.08
C ALA A 243 11.23 -8.58 -19.23
N PRO A 244 9.91 -8.65 -19.43
CA PRO A 244 9.07 -9.61 -18.74
C PRO A 244 9.69 -10.99 -18.91
N THR A 245 10.33 -11.51 -17.86
CA THR A 245 10.96 -12.81 -17.91
C THR A 245 9.85 -13.82 -17.76
N ALA A 246 9.17 -14.12 -18.87
CA ALA A 246 8.34 -15.31 -18.93
C ALA A 246 9.25 -16.51 -18.64
N LYS A 247 9.04 -17.20 -17.51
CA LYS A 247 9.68 -18.50 -17.29
C LYS A 247 9.33 -19.38 -18.49
N ALA A 248 10.32 -20.03 -19.09
CA ALA A 248 10.07 -20.94 -20.19
C ALA A 248 9.10 -22.03 -19.73
N LYS A 249 7.97 -22.19 -20.43
CA LYS A 249 6.83 -23.08 -20.14
C LYS A 249 7.16 -24.56 -19.87
N THR A 250 8.43 -24.97 -20.03
CA THR A 250 8.88 -26.37 -19.90
C THR A 250 9.41 -26.73 -18.51
N ASP A 251 9.74 -25.76 -17.65
CA ASP A 251 10.24 -25.98 -16.28
C ASP A 251 9.29 -25.40 -15.20
N TYR A 252 8.08 -24.99 -15.59
CA TYR A 252 7.12 -24.33 -14.70
C TYR A 252 6.26 -25.37 -13.97
N ASN A 253 6.56 -25.62 -12.69
CA ASN A 253 5.71 -26.40 -11.80
C ASN A 253 4.90 -25.44 -10.92
N LEU A 254 3.64 -25.21 -11.29
CA LEU A 254 2.73 -24.33 -10.57
C LEU A 254 2.62 -24.67 -9.07
N TYR A 255 2.63 -25.97 -8.73
CA TYR A 255 2.52 -26.42 -7.34
C TYR A 255 3.80 -26.17 -6.53
N GLU A 256 4.97 -26.05 -7.17
CA GLU A 256 6.21 -25.61 -6.49
C GLU A 256 6.16 -24.11 -6.14
N GLU A 257 5.57 -23.29 -7.00
CA GLU A 257 5.36 -21.86 -6.71
C GLU A 257 4.36 -21.69 -5.57
N TYR A 258 3.20 -22.37 -5.64
CA TYR A 258 2.24 -22.39 -4.54
C TYR A 258 2.88 -22.89 -3.23
N TYR A 259 3.74 -23.92 -3.30
CA TYR A 259 4.45 -24.41 -2.13
C TYR A 259 5.31 -23.31 -1.51
N THR A 260 6.07 -22.60 -2.35
CA THR A 260 6.95 -21.51 -1.91
C THR A 260 6.16 -20.37 -1.26
N ILE A 261 5.03 -19.98 -1.87
CA ILE A 261 4.13 -18.95 -1.34
C ILE A 261 3.60 -19.36 0.04
N VAL A 262 3.05 -20.57 0.17
CA VAL A 262 2.52 -21.07 1.46
C VAL A 262 3.62 -21.21 2.51
N ASP A 263 4.82 -21.66 2.13
CA ASP A 263 5.95 -21.86 3.05
C ASP A 263 6.47 -20.53 3.61
N GLN A 264 6.43 -19.47 2.80
CA GLN A 264 6.89 -18.13 3.16
C GLN A 264 5.79 -17.22 3.70
N ALA A 265 4.53 -17.67 3.67
CA ALA A 265 3.38 -16.90 4.12
C ALA A 265 3.52 -16.44 5.60
N ASP A 266 3.33 -15.14 5.82
CA ASP A 266 3.27 -14.52 7.15
C ASP A 266 2.01 -14.99 7.89
N PRO A 267 2.12 -15.71 9.01
CA PRO A 267 0.96 -16.24 9.74
C PRO A 267 0.08 -15.15 10.40
N LEU A 268 0.51 -13.89 10.43
CA LEU A 268 -0.33 -12.77 10.85
C LEU A 268 -1.22 -12.25 9.71
N LYS A 269 -0.90 -12.60 8.46
CA LYS A 269 -1.64 -12.21 7.26
C LYS A 269 -2.32 -13.39 6.56
N TRP A 270 -1.72 -14.58 6.58
CA TRP A 270 -2.16 -15.74 5.82
C TRP A 270 -1.91 -17.04 6.61
N ASP A 271 -2.96 -17.67 7.09
CA ASP A 271 -2.88 -18.92 7.86
C ASP A 271 -3.87 -20.02 7.41
N GLY A 272 -4.85 -19.65 6.59
CA GLY A 272 -5.82 -20.56 5.97
C GLY A 272 -5.64 -20.59 4.46
N PHE A 273 -5.64 -21.79 3.88
CA PHE A 273 -5.38 -22.01 2.46
C PHE A 273 -6.35 -23.01 1.83
N GLN A 274 -6.72 -22.81 0.57
CA GLN A 274 -7.50 -23.77 -0.22
C GLN A 274 -7.06 -23.77 -1.68
N LEU A 275 -7.27 -24.89 -2.38
CA LEU A 275 -7.15 -24.97 -3.84
C LEU A 275 -8.55 -25.03 -4.44
N ILE A 276 -8.91 -24.03 -5.25
CA ILE A 276 -10.23 -23.90 -5.89
C ILE A 276 -9.99 -23.59 -7.36
N ASP A 277 -10.63 -24.34 -8.23
CA ASP A 277 -10.68 -24.06 -9.67
C ASP A 277 -11.79 -23.03 -9.90
N LEU A 278 -11.41 -21.75 -9.93
CA LEU A 278 -12.35 -20.63 -9.95
C LEU A 278 -12.99 -20.47 -11.33
N ASP A 279 -12.21 -20.66 -12.39
CA ASP A 279 -12.61 -20.43 -13.79
C ASP A 279 -12.92 -21.71 -14.59
N GLU A 280 -12.87 -22.89 -13.94
CA GLU A 280 -13.13 -24.20 -14.53
C GLU A 280 -12.15 -24.58 -15.66
N ASP A 281 -10.92 -24.04 -15.65
CA ASP A 281 -9.89 -24.40 -16.62
C ASP A 281 -9.22 -25.77 -16.34
N GLY A 282 -9.51 -26.37 -15.18
CA GLY A 282 -8.96 -27.64 -14.72
C GLY A 282 -7.70 -27.54 -13.87
N THR A 283 -7.22 -26.33 -13.61
CA THR A 283 -6.07 -25.99 -12.77
C THR A 283 -6.54 -25.11 -11.61
N PRO A 284 -6.41 -25.56 -10.36
CA PRO A 284 -6.90 -24.76 -9.25
C PRO A 284 -5.99 -23.56 -8.94
N GLU A 285 -6.60 -22.45 -8.57
CA GLU A 285 -5.97 -21.31 -7.91
C GLU A 285 -5.72 -21.59 -6.43
N LEU A 286 -4.67 -20.97 -5.89
CA LEU A 286 -4.42 -20.97 -4.45
C LEU A 286 -5.17 -19.80 -3.81
N PHE A 287 -6.15 -20.13 -2.98
CA PHE A 287 -6.87 -19.19 -2.13
C PHE A 287 -6.18 -19.16 -0.76
N ALA A 288 -5.99 -17.97 -0.20
CA ALA A 288 -5.46 -17.77 1.14
C ALA A 288 -6.25 -16.71 1.92
N THR A 289 -6.27 -16.84 3.24
CA THR A 289 -6.94 -15.90 4.15
C THR A 289 -6.30 -15.89 5.55
N CYS A 290 -6.74 -14.97 6.41
CA CYS A 290 -6.29 -14.84 7.81
C CYS A 290 -7.37 -15.22 8.83
N THR A 291 -7.44 -16.48 9.25
CA THR A 291 -8.34 -16.93 10.32
C THR A 291 -7.92 -16.47 11.72
N ASN A 292 -6.71 -15.93 11.89
CA ASN A 292 -6.22 -15.37 13.14
C ASN A 292 -6.98 -14.10 13.56
N GLU A 293 -7.61 -14.15 14.72
CA GLU A 293 -8.34 -13.02 15.31
C GLU A 293 -7.43 -11.91 15.85
N ASN A 294 -6.12 -12.14 16.00
CA ASN A 294 -5.15 -11.16 16.50
C ASN A 294 -4.50 -10.32 15.38
N ARG A 295 -5.06 -10.33 14.17
CA ARG A 295 -4.56 -9.53 13.04
C ARG A 295 -4.74 -8.02 13.28
N PRO A 296 -3.94 -7.16 12.61
CA PRO A 296 -3.96 -5.71 12.82
C PRO A 296 -5.34 -5.06 12.61
N ASP A 297 -6.11 -5.53 11.62
CA ASP A 297 -7.51 -5.12 11.40
C ASP A 297 -8.45 -6.32 11.54
N PRO A 298 -9.02 -6.57 12.74
CA PRO A 298 -9.96 -7.66 12.95
C PRO A 298 -11.32 -7.41 12.27
N GLY A 299 -11.58 -6.18 11.81
CA GLY A 299 -12.84 -5.82 11.15
C GLY A 299 -12.90 -6.28 9.69
N ILE A 300 -11.75 -6.38 9.03
CA ILE A 300 -11.62 -6.84 7.64
C ILE A 300 -11.03 -8.26 7.63
N GLN A 301 -11.61 -9.14 6.81
CA GLN A 301 -11.05 -10.44 6.50
C GLN A 301 -10.33 -10.35 5.15
N PRO A 302 -8.99 -10.47 5.10
CA PRO A 302 -8.24 -10.38 3.86
C PRO A 302 -8.29 -11.69 3.08
N TYR A 303 -8.22 -11.61 1.76
CA TYR A 303 -8.10 -12.76 0.86
C TYR A 303 -7.00 -12.52 -0.16
N MET A 304 -6.26 -13.58 -0.46
CA MET A 304 -5.36 -13.63 -1.60
C MET A 304 -5.80 -14.76 -2.52
N ILE A 305 -5.88 -14.49 -3.82
CA ILE A 305 -6.07 -15.51 -4.86
C ILE A 305 -4.84 -15.50 -5.75
N VAL A 306 -4.11 -16.61 -5.79
CA VAL A 306 -2.96 -16.77 -6.66
C VAL A 306 -3.41 -17.48 -7.92
N GLY A 307 -3.52 -16.72 -9.00
CA GLY A 307 -3.74 -17.23 -10.34
C GLY A 307 -2.42 -17.52 -11.06
N TYR A 308 -2.51 -17.91 -12.32
CA TYR A 308 -1.33 -18.14 -13.14
C TYR A 308 -1.57 -17.75 -14.60
N ASN A 309 -0.48 -17.46 -15.29
CA ASN A 309 -0.46 -17.15 -16.71
C ASN A 309 0.80 -17.69 -17.38
N ASP A 310 1.02 -17.31 -18.63
CA ASP A 310 2.22 -17.69 -19.39
C ASP A 310 3.53 -17.11 -18.81
N GLN A 311 3.47 -16.15 -17.89
CA GLN A 311 4.63 -15.53 -17.26
C GLN A 311 4.95 -16.09 -15.87
N GLY A 312 3.95 -16.60 -15.15
CA GLY A 312 4.12 -17.20 -13.83
C GLY A 312 2.85 -17.16 -12.99
N VAL A 313 3.03 -17.15 -11.67
CA VAL A 313 1.93 -16.93 -10.71
C VAL A 313 1.61 -15.44 -10.65
N VAL A 314 0.35 -15.11 -10.45
CA VAL A 314 -0.15 -13.75 -10.24
C VAL A 314 -0.84 -13.71 -8.88
N MET A 315 -0.33 -12.88 -7.96
CA MET A 315 -0.93 -12.71 -6.64
C MET A 315 -1.98 -11.59 -6.69
N ASN A 316 -3.20 -11.90 -6.28
CA ASN A 316 -4.29 -10.93 -6.15
C ASN A 316 -4.66 -10.82 -4.66
N ASP A 317 -3.98 -9.97 -3.90
CA ASP A 317 -4.03 -9.90 -2.43
C ASP A 317 -4.72 -8.64 -1.85
N ASP A 318 -5.28 -7.78 -2.71
CA ASP A 318 -6.08 -6.59 -2.33
C ASP A 318 -7.58 -6.89 -2.12
N LEU A 319 -7.93 -8.16 -1.94
CA LEU A 319 -9.30 -8.63 -1.74
C LEU A 319 -9.62 -8.72 -0.24
N GLY A 320 -10.86 -8.41 0.13
CA GLY A 320 -11.30 -8.53 1.52
C GLY A 320 -12.78 -8.28 1.70
N ASP A 321 -13.35 -8.82 2.78
CA ASP A 321 -14.73 -8.59 3.21
C ASP A 321 -14.79 -8.06 4.66
N GLY A 322 -15.94 -7.52 5.08
CA GLY A 322 -16.16 -7.06 6.46
C GLY A 322 -16.10 -5.54 6.65
N VAL A 323 -15.92 -5.08 7.90
CA VAL A 323 -16.07 -3.66 8.26
C VAL A 323 -14.72 -3.07 8.63
N ALA A 324 -14.24 -2.10 7.86
CA ALA A 324 -13.04 -1.34 8.19
C ALA A 324 -13.23 -0.59 9.52
N SER A 325 -12.16 -0.52 10.31
CA SER A 325 -12.15 0.17 11.61
C SER A 325 -12.57 1.66 11.57
N ALA A 326 -12.47 2.32 10.41
CA ALA A 326 -12.93 3.69 10.17
C ALA A 326 -14.40 3.81 9.74
N GLY A 327 -15.18 2.72 9.77
CA GLY A 327 -16.59 2.70 9.37
C GLY A 327 -16.86 2.49 7.87
N GLY A 328 -15.80 2.27 7.08
CA GLY A 328 -15.93 1.83 5.68
C GLY A 328 -16.43 0.38 5.64
N TYR A 329 -17.63 0.15 5.11
CA TYR A 329 -18.18 -1.19 4.97
C TYR A 329 -17.69 -1.80 3.65
N ARG A 330 -16.86 -2.86 3.72
CA ARG A 330 -16.69 -3.78 2.61
C ARG A 330 -17.80 -4.81 2.69
N GLY A 331 -18.34 -5.18 1.54
CA GLY A 331 -19.43 -6.12 1.46
C GLY A 331 -19.03 -7.51 1.93
N THR A 332 -19.89 -8.48 1.64
CA THR A 332 -19.46 -9.88 1.67
C THR A 332 -18.87 -10.20 0.30
N LEU A 333 -17.65 -10.73 0.28
CA LEU A 333 -17.02 -11.23 -0.95
C LEU A 333 -17.46 -12.68 -1.16
N TYR A 334 -18.02 -12.96 -2.32
CA TYR A 334 -18.45 -14.27 -2.77
C TYR A 334 -17.59 -14.71 -3.94
N TYR A 335 -17.16 -15.96 -3.97
CA TYR A 335 -16.76 -16.56 -5.24
C TYR A 335 -17.98 -17.23 -5.88
N LEU A 336 -18.06 -17.14 -7.20
CA LEU A 336 -19.15 -17.69 -8.00
C LEU A 336 -18.62 -18.96 -8.70
N PRO A 337 -18.94 -20.16 -8.18
CA PRO A 337 -18.33 -21.40 -8.66
C PRO A 337 -18.51 -21.61 -10.16
N GLY A 338 -17.42 -21.91 -10.86
CA GLY A 338 -17.44 -22.27 -12.28
C GLY A 338 -17.65 -21.12 -13.25
N THR A 339 -17.47 -19.88 -12.79
CA THR A 339 -17.69 -18.68 -13.63
C THR A 339 -16.43 -17.86 -13.84
N GLY A 340 -15.35 -18.12 -13.11
CA GLY A 340 -14.19 -17.25 -13.07
C GLY A 340 -14.44 -15.92 -12.36
N LYS A 341 -15.55 -15.75 -11.62
CA LYS A 341 -15.96 -14.46 -11.08
C LYS A 341 -16.04 -14.43 -9.56
N LEU A 342 -15.82 -13.24 -9.03
CA LEU A 342 -16.12 -12.86 -7.65
C LEU A 342 -17.20 -11.79 -7.63
N LEU A 343 -18.01 -11.78 -6.58
CA LEU A 343 -19.01 -10.76 -6.29
C LEU A 343 -18.71 -10.16 -4.92
N ASP A 344 -18.40 -8.87 -4.88
CA ASP A 344 -18.46 -8.08 -3.65
C ASP A 344 -19.84 -7.44 -3.56
N SER A 345 -20.65 -7.90 -2.60
CA SER A 345 -21.99 -7.35 -2.35
C SER A 345 -21.98 -6.55 -1.06
N ALA A 346 -21.98 -5.22 -1.21
CA ALA A 346 -21.76 -4.25 -0.17
C ALA A 346 -23.00 -3.41 0.13
N ILE A 347 -22.99 -2.85 1.34
CA ILE A 347 -23.93 -1.85 1.80
C ILE A 347 -23.11 -0.59 2.11
N GLN A 348 -23.25 0.46 1.31
CA GLN A 348 -22.52 1.71 1.47
C GLN A 348 -22.94 2.41 2.77
N ALA A 349 -21.96 2.62 3.64
CA ALA A 349 -22.11 3.45 4.82
C ALA A 349 -22.02 4.94 4.45
N PRO A 350 -22.69 5.85 5.20
CA PRO A 350 -23.56 5.57 6.34
C PRO A 350 -25.01 5.27 5.95
N LEU A 351 -25.39 5.44 4.68
CA LEU A 351 -26.80 5.49 4.25
C LEU A 351 -27.46 4.11 4.08
N GLY A 352 -26.69 3.03 4.12
CA GLY A 352 -27.24 1.68 4.02
C GLY A 352 -27.61 1.30 2.59
N LEU A 353 -26.93 1.86 1.58
CA LEU A 353 -27.32 1.73 0.18
C LEU A 353 -26.65 0.51 -0.49
N PRO A 354 -27.38 -0.25 -1.32
CA PRO A 354 -26.81 -1.40 -2.01
C PRO A 354 -25.73 -0.98 -3.02
N SER A 355 -24.63 -1.73 -3.05
CA SER A 355 -23.58 -1.59 -4.05
C SER A 355 -22.96 -2.95 -4.32
N ASP A 356 -22.94 -3.36 -5.58
CA ASP A 356 -22.41 -4.63 -6.01
C ASP A 356 -21.26 -4.41 -6.99
N THR A 357 -20.18 -5.16 -6.82
CA THR A 357 -19.02 -5.17 -7.71
C THR A 357 -18.71 -6.60 -8.15
N ILE A 358 -18.53 -6.79 -9.46
CA ILE A 358 -18.17 -8.07 -10.06
C ILE A 358 -16.72 -7.98 -10.54
N TYR A 359 -15.93 -8.95 -10.11
CA TYR A 359 -14.57 -9.18 -10.58
C TYR A 359 -14.53 -10.43 -11.46
N GLU A 360 -13.67 -10.45 -12.46
CA GLU A 360 -13.47 -11.58 -13.36
C GLU A 360 -11.99 -11.94 -13.45
N MET A 361 -11.69 -13.22 -13.32
CA MET A 361 -10.37 -13.78 -13.52
C MET A 361 -10.06 -13.84 -15.01
N LYS A 362 -8.90 -13.32 -15.39
CA LYS A 362 -8.36 -13.41 -16.73
C LYS A 362 -6.85 -13.46 -16.68
N ASP A 363 -6.28 -14.52 -17.22
CA ASP A 363 -4.82 -14.73 -17.27
C ASP A 363 -4.19 -14.61 -15.87
N GLY A 364 -4.79 -15.31 -14.90
CA GLY A 364 -4.39 -15.31 -13.48
C GLY A 364 -4.71 -14.04 -12.69
N SER A 365 -5.13 -12.95 -13.36
CA SER A 365 -5.41 -11.66 -12.72
C SER A 365 -6.90 -11.50 -12.46
N ILE A 366 -7.27 -11.03 -11.26
CA ILE A 366 -8.64 -10.68 -10.89
C ILE A 366 -8.86 -9.21 -11.27
N ASN A 367 -9.71 -8.97 -12.27
CA ASN A 367 -9.99 -7.64 -12.76
C ASN A 367 -11.39 -7.21 -12.38
N TYR A 368 -11.54 -5.94 -12.01
CA TYR A 368 -12.84 -5.31 -11.92
C TYR A 368 -13.49 -5.20 -13.30
N THR A 369 -14.72 -5.69 -13.46
CA THR A 369 -15.38 -5.70 -14.78
C THR A 369 -16.72 -5.00 -14.79
N GLN A 370 -17.52 -5.16 -13.74
CA GLN A 370 -18.86 -4.59 -13.68
C GLN A 370 -19.21 -4.14 -12.26
N TYR A 371 -20.08 -3.15 -12.16
CA TYR A 371 -20.56 -2.63 -10.89
C TYR A 371 -21.95 -2.01 -11.04
N GLY A 372 -22.61 -1.86 -9.92
CA GLY A 372 -23.77 -0.98 -9.82
C GLY A 372 -24.20 -0.81 -8.38
N GLY A 373 -25.26 -0.05 -8.19
CA GLY A 373 -25.80 0.23 -6.87
C GLY A 373 -26.83 1.33 -6.91
N PHE A 374 -27.08 1.93 -5.75
CA PHE A 374 -27.97 3.07 -5.60
C PHE A 374 -27.19 4.31 -5.15
N ASP A 375 -27.28 5.38 -5.92
CA ASP A 375 -26.63 6.66 -5.61
C ASP A 375 -27.68 7.71 -5.22
N VAL A 376 -27.42 8.41 -4.12
CA VAL A 376 -28.24 9.55 -3.70
C VAL A 376 -27.90 10.76 -4.55
N THR A 377 -28.93 11.40 -5.11
CA THR A 377 -28.79 12.60 -5.95
C THR A 377 -29.22 13.87 -5.25
N GLU A 378 -29.95 13.74 -4.14
CA GLU A 378 -30.46 14.86 -3.33
C GLU A 378 -30.30 14.52 -1.85
N TYR A 379 -29.66 15.41 -1.09
CA TYR A 379 -29.52 15.29 0.37
C TYR A 379 -30.50 16.23 1.07
N PRO A 380 -30.97 15.92 2.29
CA PRO A 380 -31.85 16.81 3.02
C PRO A 380 -31.12 18.11 3.41
N ASP A 381 -31.82 19.24 3.35
CA ASP A 381 -31.26 20.56 3.68
C ASP A 381 -30.85 20.70 5.17
N ASP A 382 -31.44 19.89 6.04
CA ASP A 382 -31.15 19.83 7.48
C ASP A 382 -30.58 18.44 7.83
N ASP A 383 -29.70 18.34 8.83
CA ASP A 383 -29.09 17.08 9.32
C ASP A 383 -30.10 16.06 9.93
N ASP A 384 -31.40 16.16 9.63
CA ASP A 384 -32.43 15.21 10.07
C ASP A 384 -32.50 13.98 9.14
N TYR A 385 -31.45 13.17 9.17
CA TYR A 385 -31.39 11.87 8.50
C TYR A 385 -32.36 10.83 9.12
N ASN A 386 -33.00 11.12 10.25
CA ASN A 386 -33.87 10.14 10.92
C ASN A 386 -35.25 10.01 10.27
N SER A 387 -35.70 11.03 9.53
CA SER A 387 -36.99 11.05 8.85
C SER A 387 -36.88 11.02 7.32
N TRP A 388 -35.65 10.94 6.80
CA TRP A 388 -35.30 10.97 5.39
C TRP A 388 -34.87 9.57 4.91
N ASP A 389 -35.58 9.05 3.90
CA ASP A 389 -35.26 7.75 3.29
C ASP A 389 -34.36 7.97 2.06
N PRO A 390 -33.07 7.59 2.11
CA PRO A 390 -32.15 7.81 0.99
C PRO A 390 -32.61 7.10 -0.30
N MET A 391 -33.35 5.98 -0.19
CA MET A 391 -33.87 5.25 -1.35
C MET A 391 -34.96 6.01 -2.12
N GLU A 392 -35.57 7.05 -1.53
CA GLU A 392 -36.55 7.91 -2.21
C GLU A 392 -35.90 9.09 -2.97
N HIS A 393 -34.60 9.32 -2.77
CA HIS A 393 -33.87 10.52 -3.21
C HIS A 393 -32.62 10.22 -4.06
N GLY A 394 -32.68 9.14 -4.83
CA GLY A 394 -31.58 8.70 -5.65
C GLY A 394 -32.01 7.91 -6.86
N GLU A 395 -31.03 7.31 -7.52
CA GLU A 395 -31.24 6.50 -8.70
C GLU A 395 -30.38 5.23 -8.65
N TRP A 396 -30.89 4.19 -9.31
CA TRP A 396 -30.10 2.98 -9.53
C TRP A 396 -29.15 3.22 -10.69
N ASN A 397 -27.91 2.77 -10.53
CA ASN A 397 -26.89 2.84 -11.57
C ASN A 397 -26.36 1.44 -11.88
N TRP A 398 -26.09 1.21 -13.17
CA TRP A 398 -25.28 0.08 -13.61
C TRP A 398 -24.15 0.64 -14.46
N MET A 399 -22.92 0.40 -14.04
CA MET A 399 -21.76 1.15 -14.49
C MET A 399 -22.00 2.66 -14.26
N ASN A 400 -21.76 3.50 -15.27
CA ASN A 400 -21.96 4.95 -15.21
C ASN A 400 -23.33 5.40 -15.78
N GLU A 401 -24.30 4.49 -15.89
CA GLU A 401 -25.58 4.78 -16.53
C GLU A 401 -26.75 4.57 -15.54
N PRO A 402 -27.65 5.57 -15.40
CA PRO A 402 -28.89 5.42 -14.64
C PRO A 402 -29.80 4.37 -15.27
N VAL A 403 -30.32 3.48 -14.43
CA VAL A 403 -31.23 2.39 -14.80
C VAL A 403 -32.42 2.35 -13.86
N SER A 404 -33.46 1.62 -14.24
CA SER A 404 -34.53 1.27 -13.29
C SER A 404 -34.07 0.16 -12.34
N GLU A 405 -34.69 0.04 -11.16
CA GLU A 405 -34.41 -1.06 -10.21
C GLU A 405 -34.58 -2.45 -10.86
N ASP A 406 -35.61 -2.64 -11.70
CA ASP A 406 -35.84 -3.90 -12.38
C ASP A 406 -34.74 -4.19 -13.42
N GLU A 407 -34.26 -3.16 -14.12
CA GLU A 407 -33.15 -3.28 -15.05
C GLU A 407 -31.83 -3.55 -14.33
N TYR A 408 -31.58 -2.89 -13.20
CA TYR A 408 -30.46 -3.19 -12.31
C TYR A 408 -30.43 -4.67 -11.92
N LYS A 409 -31.54 -5.18 -11.39
CA LYS A 409 -31.67 -6.59 -10.97
C LYS A 409 -31.45 -7.54 -12.15
N GLN A 410 -31.95 -7.21 -13.33
CA GLN A 410 -31.73 -8.03 -14.52
C GLN A 410 -30.25 -8.05 -14.93
N LYS A 411 -29.58 -6.89 -15.00
CA LYS A 411 -28.17 -6.79 -15.36
C LYS A 411 -27.27 -7.48 -14.33
N PHE A 412 -27.59 -7.36 -13.05
CA PHE A 412 -26.92 -8.08 -11.97
C PHE A 412 -26.99 -9.60 -12.15
N LEU A 413 -28.18 -10.14 -12.45
CA LEU A 413 -28.37 -11.56 -12.73
C LEU A 413 -27.61 -12.02 -13.98
N GLU A 414 -27.58 -11.19 -15.03
CA GLU A 414 -26.85 -11.48 -16.26
C GLU A 414 -25.33 -11.46 -16.03
N ALA A 415 -24.81 -10.51 -15.25
CA ALA A 415 -23.39 -10.35 -14.98
C ALA A 415 -22.81 -11.46 -14.09
N THR A 416 -23.57 -11.88 -13.07
CA THR A 416 -23.13 -12.91 -12.12
C THR A 416 -23.23 -14.32 -12.70
N GLU A 417 -24.11 -14.56 -13.69
CA GLU A 417 -24.40 -15.86 -14.33
C GLU A 417 -24.94 -16.95 -13.37
N ASN A 418 -24.67 -16.82 -12.06
CA ASN A 418 -25.04 -17.71 -10.98
C ASN A 418 -25.12 -16.89 -9.68
N THR A 419 -26.28 -16.89 -9.02
CA THR A 419 -26.45 -16.19 -7.71
C THR A 419 -26.18 -17.09 -6.51
N SER A 420 -25.80 -18.36 -6.72
CA SER A 420 -25.38 -19.27 -5.64
C SER A 420 -23.89 -19.13 -5.36
N GLY A 421 -23.47 -17.90 -5.01
CA GLY A 421 -22.11 -17.64 -4.54
C GLY A 421 -21.88 -18.27 -3.17
N ILE A 422 -20.63 -18.63 -2.89
CA ILE A 422 -20.19 -19.07 -1.58
C ILE A 422 -19.38 -17.92 -0.98
N ALA A 423 -19.77 -17.49 0.23
CA ALA A 423 -19.04 -16.43 0.91
C ALA A 423 -17.60 -16.91 1.14
N MET A 424 -16.62 -16.07 0.84
CA MET A 424 -15.21 -16.40 0.96
C MET A 424 -14.83 -16.80 2.39
N SER A 425 -15.53 -16.25 3.39
CA SER A 425 -15.39 -16.57 4.81
C SER A 425 -16.00 -17.91 5.23
N GLU A 426 -16.86 -18.52 4.40
CA GLU A 426 -17.48 -19.82 4.64
C GLU A 426 -16.71 -20.99 3.99
N ILE A 427 -15.64 -20.71 3.26
CA ILE A 427 -14.76 -21.72 2.67
C ILE A 427 -14.04 -22.47 3.80
N ASP A 428 -13.99 -23.80 3.69
CA ASP A 428 -13.21 -24.66 4.59
C ASP A 428 -11.71 -24.58 4.23
N TYR A 429 -11.02 -23.63 4.85
CA TYR A 429 -9.58 -23.43 4.66
C TYR A 429 -8.77 -24.44 5.50
N MET A 430 -7.70 -24.96 4.89
CA MET A 430 -6.73 -25.83 5.53
C MET A 430 -5.62 -25.00 6.17
N ASP A 431 -5.04 -25.49 7.26
CA ASP A 431 -3.83 -24.88 7.82
C ASP A 431 -2.61 -25.02 6.88
N LYS A 432 -1.59 -24.19 7.15
CA LYS A 432 -0.31 -24.18 6.42
C LYS A 432 0.32 -25.56 6.26
N GLU A 433 0.44 -26.34 7.34
CA GLU A 433 1.11 -27.65 7.30
C GLU A 433 0.37 -28.64 6.38
N SER A 434 -0.95 -28.64 6.47
CA SER A 434 -1.84 -29.48 5.66
C SER A 434 -1.78 -29.09 4.18
N MET A 435 -1.75 -27.79 3.88
CA MET A 435 -1.62 -27.31 2.50
C MET A 435 -0.25 -27.65 1.90
N LEU A 436 0.86 -27.41 2.63
CA LEU A 436 2.20 -27.79 2.17
C LEU A 436 2.33 -29.29 1.87
N LYS A 437 1.65 -30.13 2.67
CA LYS A 437 1.58 -31.57 2.40
C LYS A 437 0.79 -31.87 1.12
N LYS A 438 -0.38 -31.24 0.93
CA LYS A 438 -1.22 -31.41 -0.27
C LYS A 438 -0.47 -31.00 -1.53
N LEU A 439 0.22 -29.86 -1.52
CA LEU A 439 1.03 -29.38 -2.64
C LEU A 439 2.17 -30.35 -2.97
N LYS A 440 2.85 -30.91 -1.95
CA LYS A 440 3.85 -31.98 -2.15
C LYS A 440 3.34 -33.26 -2.80
N GLU A 441 2.05 -33.54 -2.69
CA GLU A 441 1.42 -34.69 -3.35
C GLU A 441 1.04 -34.40 -4.82
N LEU A 442 0.96 -33.12 -5.19
CA LEU A 442 0.60 -32.64 -6.53
C LEU A 442 1.82 -32.31 -7.41
N MET A 443 2.97 -32.05 -6.79
CA MET A 443 4.30 -32.01 -7.43
C MET A 443 4.77 -33.43 -7.82
#